data_AF-A0A813DPL2-F1
#
_entry.id   AF-A0A813DPL2-F1
#
_cell.length_a   1.000
_cell.length_b   1.000
_cell.length_c   1.000
_cell.angle_alpha   90.00
_cell.angle_beta   90.00
_cell.angle_gamma   90.00
#
_symmetry.space_group_name_H-M   'P 1'
#
loop_
_entity.id
_entity.type
_entity.pdbx_description
1 polymer ?
#
loop_
_entity_poly.entity_id
_entity_poly.type
_entity_poly.pdbx_seq_one_letter_code
_entity_poly.pdbx_strand_id
1 'polypeptide(L)'
;MDTLIADLEPFGTRAQLINQTTIAAIQSLPDETVDLAFVDANHFTEAVVADVIELTRVMKSGGVIVGHDFSPYWFETSLGVLWVANGFRRSVELSADGTWWFPDMGIETDEILAAWPASR
;
A
#
# COMPACT_ATOMS: atom_id res chain seq x y z
N MET A 1 -23.11 2.91 4.75
CA MET A 1 -22.15 3.31 5.79
C MET A 1 -22.62 2.83 7.15
N ASP A 2 -23.91 2.96 7.45
CA ASP A 2 -24.52 2.59 8.74
C ASP A 2 -24.30 1.13 9.18
N THR A 3 -24.28 0.17 8.24
CA THR A 3 -24.03 -1.25 8.57
C THR A 3 -22.57 -1.53 8.90
N LEU A 4 -21.62 -0.91 8.18
CA LEU A 4 -20.19 -1.11 8.41
C LEU A 4 -19.75 -0.61 9.79
N ILE A 5 -20.27 0.55 10.22
CA ILE A 5 -19.94 1.09 11.54
C ILE A 5 -20.49 0.16 12.64
N ALA A 6 -21.71 -0.35 12.48
CA ALA A 6 -22.31 -1.30 13.41
C ALA A 6 -21.47 -2.59 13.51
N ASP A 7 -20.93 -3.07 12.40
CA ASP A 7 -20.04 -4.25 12.38
C ASP A 7 -18.71 -4.01 13.12
N LEU A 8 -18.26 -2.76 13.22
CA LEU A 8 -17.04 -2.38 13.93
C LEU A 8 -17.25 -2.09 15.43
N GLU A 9 -18.48 -1.80 15.87
CA GLU A 9 -18.80 -1.48 17.28
C GLU A 9 -18.24 -2.49 18.29
N PRO A 10 -18.32 -3.82 18.08
CA PRO A 10 -17.79 -4.81 19.02
C PRO A 10 -16.27 -4.72 19.24
N PHE A 11 -15.54 -4.06 18.33
CA PHE A 11 -14.09 -3.93 18.40
C PHE A 11 -13.64 -2.65 19.12
N GLY A 12 -14.57 -1.72 19.40
CA GLY A 12 -14.29 -0.47 20.11
C GLY A 12 -13.14 0.30 19.46
N THR A 13 -12.18 0.75 20.25
CA THR A 13 -11.03 1.53 19.76
C THR A 13 -9.99 0.71 18.98
N ARG A 14 -10.12 -0.62 18.93
CA ARG A 14 -9.21 -1.51 18.19
C ARG A 14 -9.47 -1.51 16.68
N ALA A 15 -10.61 -0.99 16.24
CA ALA A 15 -10.95 -0.81 14.84
C ALA A 15 -11.44 0.63 14.63
N GLN A 16 -10.90 1.30 13.61
CA GLN A 16 -11.27 2.66 13.28
C GLN A 16 -11.52 2.75 11.78
N LEU A 17 -12.64 3.38 11.41
CA LEU A 17 -12.97 3.67 10.03
C LEU A 17 -12.57 5.11 9.71
N ILE A 18 -11.67 5.29 8.75
CA ILE A 18 -11.23 6.61 8.30
C ILE A 18 -11.88 6.88 6.94
N ASN A 19 -12.78 7.87 6.90
CA ASN A 19 -13.44 8.28 5.65
C ASN A 19 -12.64 9.39 4.96
N GLN A 20 -11.57 9.01 4.27
CA GLN A 20 -10.67 9.90 3.54
C GLN A 20 -10.12 9.19 2.29
N THR A 21 -9.46 9.92 1.39
CA THR A 21 -8.63 9.29 0.35
C THR A 21 -7.43 8.60 1.00
N THR A 22 -6.88 7.57 0.37
CA THR A 22 -5.74 6.80 0.89
C THR A 22 -4.57 7.72 1.28
N ILE A 23 -4.18 8.64 0.40
CA ILE A 23 -3.09 9.59 0.65
C ILE A 23 -3.36 10.49 1.86
N ALA A 24 -4.57 11.05 1.99
CA ALA A 24 -4.90 11.91 3.13
C ALA A 24 -4.91 11.13 4.45
N ALA A 25 -5.40 9.88 4.43
CA ALA A 25 -5.38 9.00 5.59
C ALA A 25 -3.95 8.68 6.02
N ILE A 26 -3.07 8.27 5.09
CA ILE A 26 -1.67 7.94 5.40
C ILE A 26 -0.92 9.18 5.92
N GLN A 27 -1.12 10.36 5.30
CA GLN A 27 -0.50 11.62 5.74
C GLN A 27 -0.90 12.05 7.15
N SER A 28 -2.02 11.57 7.67
CA SER A 28 -2.44 11.82 9.05
C SER A 28 -1.75 10.91 10.09
N LEU A 29 -1.11 9.82 9.64
CA LEU A 29 -0.41 8.87 10.50
C LEU A 29 1.04 9.32 10.73
N PRO A 30 1.58 9.14 11.96
CA PRO A 30 2.99 9.41 12.22
C PRO A 30 3.90 8.41 11.49
N ASP A 31 5.12 8.84 11.20
CA ASP A 31 6.19 7.99 10.64
C ASP A 31 6.42 6.76 11.53
N GLU A 32 6.80 5.63 10.92
CA GLU A 32 7.16 4.40 11.64
C GLU A 32 6.11 3.93 12.68
N THR A 33 4.83 3.98 12.35
CA THR A 33 3.74 3.53 13.25
C THR A 33 2.98 2.30 12.77
N VAL A 34 3.08 1.95 11.50
CA VAL A 34 2.31 0.86 10.88
C VAL A 34 3.18 -0.40 10.74
N ASP A 35 2.72 -1.52 11.31
CA ASP A 35 3.39 -2.82 11.19
C ASP A 35 3.03 -3.55 9.88
N LEU A 36 1.78 -3.39 9.43
CA LEU A 36 1.22 -4.06 8.25
C LEU A 36 0.25 -3.12 7.53
N ALA A 37 0.40 -2.98 6.22
CA ALA A 37 -0.55 -2.28 5.36
C ALA A 37 -1.07 -3.22 4.27
N PHE A 38 -2.39 -3.33 4.13
CA PHE A 38 -3.05 -4.14 3.10
C PHE A 38 -3.72 -3.23 2.06
N VAL A 39 -3.30 -3.34 0.80
CA VAL A 39 -3.76 -2.51 -0.32
C VAL A 39 -4.71 -3.31 -1.21
N ASP A 40 -5.97 -2.90 -1.22
CA ASP A 40 -7.05 -3.46 -2.05
C ASP A 40 -8.02 -2.32 -2.42
N ALA A 41 -7.53 -1.42 -3.27
CA ALA A 41 -8.15 -0.14 -3.53
C ALA A 41 -8.28 0.13 -5.03
N ASN A 42 -7.64 1.18 -5.54
CA ASN A 42 -7.75 1.56 -6.93
C ASN A 42 -6.74 0.79 -7.79
N HIS A 43 -7.22 0.10 -8.82
CA HIS A 43 -6.43 -0.80 -9.68
C HIS A 43 -5.72 -0.10 -10.85
N PHE A 44 -5.65 1.23 -10.86
CA PHE A 44 -4.82 1.98 -11.79
C PHE A 44 -3.35 1.99 -11.35
N THR A 45 -2.45 1.90 -12.32
CA THR A 45 -0.99 1.79 -12.11
C THR A 45 -0.47 2.92 -11.21
N GLU A 46 -0.86 4.16 -11.49
CA GLU A 46 -0.42 5.35 -10.77
C GLU A 46 -0.95 5.40 -9.34
N ALA A 47 -2.16 4.87 -9.11
CA ALA A 47 -2.76 4.82 -7.78
C ALA A 47 -2.02 3.82 -6.88
N VAL A 48 -1.73 2.61 -7.41
CA VAL A 48 -0.95 1.60 -6.68
C VAL A 48 0.44 2.12 -6.32
N VAL A 49 1.12 2.76 -7.27
CA VAL A 49 2.46 3.33 -7.02
C VAL A 49 2.41 4.42 -5.96
N ALA A 50 1.45 5.35 -6.05
CA ALA A 50 1.29 6.43 -5.08
C ALA A 50 1.00 5.89 -3.68
N ASP A 51 0.09 4.92 -3.55
CA ASP A 51 -0.27 4.31 -2.27
C ASP A 51 0.94 3.60 -1.64
N VAL A 52 1.68 2.78 -2.39
CA VAL A 52 2.84 2.06 -1.85
C VAL A 52 3.98 3.01 -1.47
N ILE A 53 4.27 4.03 -2.29
CA ILE A 53 5.29 5.03 -1.97
C ILE A 53 4.91 5.79 -0.68
N GLU A 54 3.68 6.29 -0.57
CA GLU A 54 3.27 7.04 0.62
C GLU A 54 3.26 6.16 1.88
N LEU A 55 2.88 4.89 1.76
CA LEU A 55 2.93 3.93 2.85
C LEU A 55 4.34 3.78 3.44
N THR A 56 5.39 3.83 2.62
CA THR A 56 6.77 3.60 3.10
C THR A 56 7.20 4.53 4.24
N ARG A 57 6.67 5.75 4.30
CA ARG A 57 6.94 6.70 5.41
C ARG A 57 6.38 6.22 6.75
N VAL A 58 5.17 5.68 6.74
CA VAL A 58 4.45 5.30 7.98
C VAL A 58 4.75 3.88 8.42
N MET A 59 5.30 3.04 7.53
CA MET A 59 5.72 1.69 7.88
C MET A 59 6.88 1.71 8.86
N LYS A 60 6.84 0.86 9.88
CA LYS A 60 8.01 0.58 10.72
C LYS A 60 9.07 -0.17 9.94
N SER A 61 10.32 -0.06 10.36
CA SER A 61 11.39 -0.97 9.94
C SER A 61 10.97 -2.43 10.17
N GLY A 62 11.11 -3.28 9.14
CA GLY A 62 10.62 -4.66 9.14
C GLY A 62 9.11 -4.81 8.90
N GLY A 63 8.37 -3.72 8.70
CA GLY A 63 6.97 -3.73 8.35
C GLY A 63 6.72 -4.31 6.96
N VAL A 64 5.48 -4.76 6.72
CA VAL A 64 5.07 -5.41 5.48
C VAL A 64 4.00 -4.61 4.76
N ILE A 65 4.24 -4.31 3.49
CA ILE A 65 3.21 -3.83 2.57
C ILE A 65 2.77 -5.04 1.74
N VAL A 66 1.48 -5.34 1.80
CA VAL A 66 0.81 -6.43 1.10
C VAL A 66 -0.37 -5.87 0.32
N GLY A 67 -0.78 -6.53 -0.74
CA GLY A 67 -2.00 -6.20 -1.44
C GLY A 67 -2.52 -7.36 -2.28
N HIS A 68 -3.61 -7.09 -2.99
CA HIS A 68 -4.28 -8.09 -3.82
C HIS A 68 -4.15 -7.78 -5.32
N ASP A 69 -4.76 -8.63 -6.15
CA ASP A 69 -4.99 -8.36 -7.56
C ASP A 69 -3.71 -8.31 -8.41
N PHE A 70 -2.66 -9.04 -8.03
CA PHE A 70 -1.55 -9.35 -8.91
C PHE A 70 -1.95 -10.46 -9.89
N SER A 71 -2.55 -10.06 -11.02
CA SER A 71 -2.98 -10.99 -12.05
C SER A 71 -3.03 -10.34 -13.44
N PRO A 72 -3.05 -11.14 -14.53
CA PRO A 72 -3.27 -10.61 -15.87
C PRO A 72 -4.62 -9.89 -16.06
N TYR A 73 -5.63 -10.24 -15.25
CA TYR A 73 -6.93 -9.56 -15.28
C TYR A 73 -6.83 -8.14 -14.72
N TRP A 74 -6.03 -7.98 -13.67
CA TRP A 74 -5.71 -6.70 -13.03
C TRP A 74 -4.30 -6.25 -13.45
N PHE A 75 -4.12 -6.10 -14.75
CA PHE A 75 -2.82 -5.84 -15.36
C PHE A 75 -2.16 -4.57 -14.81
N GLU A 76 -2.93 -3.52 -14.61
CA GLU A 76 -2.43 -2.24 -14.09
C GLU A 76 -1.99 -2.30 -12.63
N THR A 77 -2.72 -3.03 -11.77
CA THR A 77 -2.26 -3.35 -10.41
C THR A 77 -0.89 -4.04 -10.47
N SER A 78 -0.78 -5.07 -11.30
CA SER A 78 0.48 -5.82 -11.46
C SER A 78 1.61 -4.94 -11.97
N LEU A 79 1.33 -4.04 -12.91
CA LEU A 79 2.31 -3.08 -13.43
C LEU A 79 2.78 -2.11 -12.36
N GLY A 80 1.87 -1.57 -11.54
CA GLY A 80 2.19 -0.67 -10.44
C GLY A 80 3.09 -1.34 -9.40
N VAL A 81 2.75 -2.57 -9.00
CA VAL A 81 3.56 -3.39 -8.09
C VAL A 81 4.95 -3.63 -8.65
N LEU A 82 5.07 -4.04 -9.92
CA LEU A 82 6.37 -4.28 -10.57
C LEU A 82 7.18 -2.99 -10.73
N TRP A 83 6.53 -1.86 -10.96
CA TRP A 83 7.20 -0.57 -11.07
C TRP A 83 7.83 -0.18 -9.74
N VAL A 84 7.06 -0.29 -8.66
CA VAL A 84 7.54 -0.10 -7.28
C VAL A 84 8.68 -1.07 -6.97
N ALA A 85 8.51 -2.37 -7.24
CA ALA A 85 9.52 -3.39 -7.00
C ALA A 85 10.86 -3.03 -7.68
N ASN A 86 10.80 -2.59 -8.94
CA ASN A 86 11.96 -2.14 -9.69
C ASN A 86 12.59 -0.88 -9.08
N GLY A 87 11.78 0.11 -8.68
CA GLY A 87 12.24 1.34 -8.04
C GLY A 87 12.97 1.08 -6.72
N PHE A 88 12.40 0.27 -5.83
CA PHE A 88 13.01 -0.11 -4.55
C PHE A 88 14.12 -1.17 -4.68
N ARG A 89 14.36 -1.70 -5.89
CA ARG A 89 15.22 -2.87 -6.14
C ARG A 89 14.86 -4.04 -5.21
N ARG A 90 13.59 -4.41 -5.19
CA ARG A 90 13.00 -5.45 -4.32
C ARG A 90 12.40 -6.59 -5.13
N SER A 91 12.39 -7.78 -4.55
CA SER A 91 11.51 -8.85 -5.01
C SER A 91 10.08 -8.53 -4.59
N VAL A 92 9.13 -8.96 -5.42
CA VAL A 92 7.74 -9.11 -5.00
C VAL A 92 7.50 -10.59 -4.76
N GLU A 93 7.01 -10.92 -3.58
CA GLU A 93 6.60 -12.27 -3.23
C GLU A 93 5.11 -12.43 -3.56
N LEU A 94 4.73 -13.62 -4.03
CA LEU A 94 3.37 -13.91 -4.48
C LEU A 94 2.80 -15.10 -3.72
N SER A 95 1.51 -15.05 -3.41
CA SER A 95 0.74 -16.15 -2.81
C SER A 95 -0.36 -16.61 -3.77
N ALA A 96 -0.94 -17.77 -3.46
CA ALA A 96 -2.19 -18.18 -4.05
C ALA A 96 -3.23 -17.05 -3.92
N ASP A 97 -4.05 -16.89 -4.97
CA ASP A 97 -5.09 -15.85 -5.14
C ASP A 97 -4.63 -14.47 -5.63
N GLY A 98 -3.36 -14.31 -6.03
CA GLY A 98 -2.89 -13.03 -6.58
C GLY A 98 -2.57 -11.98 -5.51
N THR A 99 -2.46 -12.41 -4.25
CA THR A 99 -1.87 -11.61 -3.19
C THR A 99 -0.37 -11.43 -3.44
N TRP A 100 0.12 -10.21 -3.23
CA TRP A 100 1.53 -9.82 -3.38
C TRP A 100 2.03 -9.12 -2.12
N TRP A 101 3.31 -9.24 -1.78
CA TRP A 101 3.92 -8.45 -0.71
C TRP A 101 5.39 -8.14 -0.95
N PHE A 102 5.85 -7.07 -0.32
CA PHE A 102 7.25 -6.70 -0.25
C PHE A 102 7.82 -7.13 1.11
N PRO A 103 8.84 -8.01 1.16
CA PRO A 103 9.52 -8.32 2.40
C PRO A 103 10.42 -7.14 2.81
N ASP A 104 10.37 -6.77 4.10
CA ASP A 104 11.28 -5.80 4.73
C ASP A 104 11.27 -4.41 4.06
N MET A 105 10.12 -3.74 4.10
CA MET A 105 9.95 -2.36 3.61
C MET A 105 10.40 -1.35 4.67
N GLY A 106 11.72 -1.24 4.86
CA GLY A 106 12.35 -0.21 5.67
C GLY A 106 13.63 0.32 5.03
N ILE A 107 13.53 1.13 3.97
CA ILE A 107 14.67 1.89 3.37
C ILE A 107 14.24 3.30 2.94
N GLU A 108 15.19 4.24 3.06
CA GLU A 108 15.15 5.64 2.63
C GLU A 108 14.62 5.85 1.20
N THR A 109 13.67 6.77 1.08
CA THR A 109 12.77 7.03 -0.05
C THR A 109 13.38 7.83 -1.21
N ASP A 110 14.62 8.31 -1.08
CA ASP A 110 15.19 9.35 -1.95
C ASP A 110 15.52 8.88 -3.38
N GLU A 111 15.72 7.58 -3.65
CA GLU A 111 16.08 7.09 -4.99
C GLU A 111 14.87 6.88 -5.94
N ILE A 112 13.64 6.85 -5.42
CA ILE A 112 12.47 6.30 -6.15
C ILE A 112 11.66 7.39 -6.82
N LEU A 113 11.49 8.52 -6.13
CA LEU A 113 10.87 9.71 -6.70
C LEU A 113 11.69 10.25 -7.89
N ALA A 114 13.00 10.00 -7.93
CA ALA A 114 13.86 10.35 -9.06
C ALA A 114 13.65 9.47 -10.31
N ALA A 115 13.13 8.25 -10.13
CA ALA A 115 12.88 7.31 -11.22
C ALA A 115 11.43 7.36 -11.74
N TRP A 116 10.47 7.90 -10.96
CA TRP A 116 9.07 8.02 -11.37
C TRP A 116 8.88 9.17 -12.36
N PRO A 117 8.42 8.91 -13.59
CA PRO A 117 8.01 9.96 -14.50
C PRO A 117 6.66 10.53 -14.02
N ALA A 118 6.69 11.42 -13.02
CA ALA A 118 5.52 12.23 -12.68
C ALA A 118 5.25 13.21 -13.84
N SER A 119 4.48 12.77 -14.85
CA SER A 119 3.57 13.55 -15.70
C SER A 119 3.36 12.91 -17.08
N ARG A 120 2.16 12.41 -17.33
CA ARG A 120 1.37 12.76 -18.53
C ARG A 120 -0.08 12.95 -18.14
#